data_AF-A0A9W6GG05-F1
#
_entry.id   AF-A0A9W6GG05-F1
#
_cell.length_a   1.000
_cell.length_b   1.000
_cell.length_c   1.000
_cell.angle_alpha   90.00
_cell.angle_beta   90.00
_cell.angle_gamma   90.00
#
_symmetry.space_group_name_H-M   'P 1'
#
loop_
_entity.id
_entity.type
_entity.pdbx_description
1 polymer ?
#
loop_
_entity_poly.entity_id
_entity_poly.type
_entity_poly.pdbx_seq_one_letter_code
_entity_poly.pdbx_strand_id
1 'polypeptide(L)'
;MKRLTIKEILNKINLLEPFEGISKSGGFKISIKSYQPLICASLHSGCNFQEKLDYKVNLSSFQRWQEEEPYTDKFIWELPITISALDSRFEYDLNKEREDCINKKIWRRELSSCEEREALKKYDEFYEVIHFLVEKLEFLFDRVFFFDIHSYNYKRNTSNTLLPLFNIGTHSLGEKFRGERDYLLEAFKGVEIDCLENTTEENHELQEEGELARRINTTFKKTGLFSIGVKKVYCNENSGIYYQSITNSLKKAFNHLINDFIKNHSSNLSYNILDNFSDYTITDHEREVARGIAFLMQKNYIDSNRGEYSPEEINHLISNKREDVILGRLREAYIVYVSHGEKIVACGALMKKGDRLEAKMLNVDVKYRGMGLAQKICDIREDFARKTGYKRIYIESLKFQKTLKFHRKRGFYQVEAPRELKYSLYMCKDL
;
A
#
# COMPACT_ATOMS: atom_id res chain seq x y z
N MET A 1 12.73 -16.02 -1.28
CA MET A 1 11.48 -15.29 -1.59
C MET A 1 10.77 -15.94 -2.77
N LYS A 2 9.44 -15.90 -2.81
CA LYS A 2 8.64 -16.44 -3.91
C LYS A 2 8.75 -15.54 -5.14
N ARG A 3 8.90 -16.12 -6.34
CA ARG A 3 8.78 -15.41 -7.62
C ARG A 3 7.32 -15.42 -8.08
N LEU A 4 6.80 -14.27 -8.49
CA LEU A 4 5.40 -14.07 -8.84
C LEU A 4 5.29 -13.46 -10.25
N THR A 5 4.39 -13.99 -11.07
CA THR A 5 3.98 -13.34 -12.32
C THR A 5 3.27 -12.02 -12.03
N ILE A 6 3.26 -11.10 -13.00
CA ILE A 6 2.51 -9.84 -12.85
C ILE A 6 1.04 -10.12 -12.57
N LYS A 7 0.42 -11.08 -13.26
CA LYS A 7 -0.96 -11.51 -13.00
C LYS A 7 -1.18 -11.93 -11.54
N GLU A 8 -0.26 -12.68 -10.94
CA GLU A 8 -0.35 -13.06 -9.52
C GLU A 8 -0.22 -11.84 -8.60
N ILE A 9 0.74 -10.94 -8.86
CA ILE A 9 0.93 -9.70 -8.10
C ILE A 9 -0.35 -8.84 -8.14
N LEU A 10 -0.87 -8.58 -9.35
CA LEU A 10 -2.10 -7.80 -9.53
C LEU A 10 -3.29 -8.45 -8.84
N ASN A 11 -3.42 -9.78 -8.92
CA ASN A 11 -4.49 -10.49 -8.24
C ASN A 11 -4.41 -10.34 -6.71
N LYS A 12 -3.20 -10.44 -6.13
CA LYS A 12 -2.98 -10.23 -4.69
C LYS A 12 -3.31 -8.81 -4.25
N ILE A 13 -2.83 -7.81 -4.99
CA ILE A 13 -3.19 -6.39 -4.78
C ILE A 13 -4.70 -6.22 -4.86
N ASN A 14 -5.33 -6.86 -5.83
CA ASN A 14 -6.75 -6.74 -6.03
C ASN A 14 -7.57 -7.33 -4.87
N LEU A 15 -7.12 -8.43 -4.29
CA LEU A 15 -7.74 -9.10 -3.15
C LEU A 15 -7.33 -8.49 -1.79
N LEU A 16 -6.57 -7.39 -1.79
CA LEU A 16 -5.91 -6.81 -0.61
C LEU A 16 -5.20 -7.86 0.26
N GLU A 17 -4.63 -8.87 -0.38
CA GLU A 17 -3.84 -9.89 0.30
C GLU A 17 -2.46 -9.29 0.63
N PRO A 18 -1.98 -9.38 1.88
CA PRO A 18 -0.58 -9.09 2.19
C PRO A 18 0.34 -10.12 1.55
N PHE A 19 1.44 -9.69 0.94
CA PHE A 19 2.42 -10.60 0.36
C PHE A 19 3.80 -9.96 0.21
N GLU A 20 4.81 -10.81 0.07
CA GLU A 20 6.16 -10.43 -0.30
C GLU A 20 6.62 -11.31 -1.47
N GLY A 21 7.20 -10.71 -2.50
CA GLY A 21 7.65 -11.45 -3.67
C GLY A 21 8.60 -10.68 -4.57
N ILE A 22 9.22 -11.42 -5.49
CA ILE A 22 10.02 -10.87 -6.59
C ILE A 22 9.24 -11.09 -7.88
N SER A 23 9.22 -10.13 -8.80
CA SER A 23 8.64 -10.34 -10.12
C SER A 23 9.31 -11.54 -10.82
N LYS A 24 8.54 -12.29 -11.61
CA LYS A 24 9.05 -13.51 -12.25
C LYS A 24 10.26 -13.24 -13.14
N SER A 25 10.26 -12.08 -13.80
CA SER A 25 11.37 -11.55 -14.61
C SER A 25 12.59 -11.15 -13.78
N GLY A 26 12.43 -10.93 -12.48
CA GLY A 26 13.50 -10.56 -11.55
C GLY A 26 13.78 -9.06 -11.45
N GLY A 27 13.01 -8.21 -12.14
CA GLY A 27 13.30 -6.78 -12.22
C GLY A 27 13.03 -5.98 -10.94
N PHE A 28 12.12 -6.44 -10.07
CA PHE A 28 11.77 -5.75 -8.84
C PHE A 28 11.28 -6.68 -7.72
N LYS A 29 11.43 -6.21 -6.49
CA LYS A 29 10.88 -6.78 -5.27
C LYS A 29 9.71 -5.92 -4.80
N ILE A 30 8.63 -6.55 -4.36
CA ILE A 30 7.47 -5.88 -3.75
C ILE A 30 7.11 -6.56 -2.43
N SER A 31 6.78 -5.75 -1.42
CA SER A 31 6.30 -6.20 -0.12
C SER A 31 5.13 -5.33 0.33
N ILE A 32 3.99 -5.97 0.59
CA ILE A 32 2.78 -5.36 1.13
C ILE A 32 2.43 -6.11 2.41
N LYS A 33 2.68 -5.49 3.56
CA LYS A 33 2.36 -6.03 4.90
C LYS A 33 0.95 -5.66 5.33
N SER A 34 0.50 -4.46 4.94
CA SER A 34 -0.86 -3.96 5.15
C SER A 34 -1.17 -2.85 4.14
N TYR A 35 -2.44 -2.73 3.76
CA TYR A 35 -2.88 -1.68 2.84
C TYR A 35 -3.13 -0.41 3.63
N GLN A 36 -2.15 0.49 3.55
CA GLN A 36 -2.14 1.83 4.15
C GLN A 36 -2.00 2.88 3.04
N PRO A 37 -2.29 4.16 3.30
CA PRO A 37 -2.18 5.23 2.30
C PRO A 37 -0.73 5.67 2.05
N LEU A 38 0.16 4.70 1.92
CA LEU A 38 1.61 4.89 1.84
C LEU A 38 2.20 3.89 0.84
N ILE A 39 3.08 4.36 -0.06
CA ILE A 39 3.98 3.53 -0.86
C ILE A 39 5.40 4.09 -0.72
N CYS A 40 6.40 3.22 -0.61
CA CYS A 40 7.80 3.63 -0.69
C CYS A 40 8.52 2.88 -1.81
N ALA A 41 9.21 3.61 -2.68
CA ALA A 41 10.01 3.05 -3.76
C ALA A 41 11.50 3.33 -3.56
N SER A 42 12.31 2.42 -4.09
CA SER A 42 13.72 2.67 -4.41
C SER A 42 13.99 2.13 -5.81
N LEU A 43 14.18 3.04 -6.77
CA LEU A 43 14.30 2.68 -8.19
C LEU A 43 15.72 2.32 -8.61
N HIS A 44 16.73 2.74 -7.85
CA HIS A 44 18.14 2.58 -8.23
C HIS A 44 18.97 1.83 -7.18
N SER A 45 18.36 1.14 -6.20
CA SER A 45 19.09 0.26 -5.27
C SER A 45 19.66 -1.00 -5.92
N GLY A 46 19.07 -1.41 -7.05
CA GLY A 46 19.41 -2.62 -7.77
C GLY A 46 20.74 -2.52 -8.49
N CYS A 47 21.51 -3.60 -8.46
CA CYS A 47 22.79 -3.73 -9.16
C CYS A 47 22.86 -5.01 -10.01
N ASN A 48 21.77 -5.79 -10.08
CA ASN A 48 21.77 -6.97 -10.94
C ASN A 48 22.00 -6.51 -12.38
N PHE A 49 22.99 -7.11 -13.01
CA PHE A 49 23.34 -6.85 -14.40
C PHE A 49 23.49 -8.18 -15.11
N GLN A 50 22.82 -8.36 -16.24
CA GLN A 50 22.87 -9.60 -17.00
C GLN A 50 24.31 -9.85 -17.50
N GLU A 51 24.93 -10.95 -17.07
CA GLU A 51 26.32 -11.30 -17.41
C GLU A 51 26.58 -11.31 -18.94
N LYS A 52 25.57 -11.71 -19.73
CA LYS A 52 25.63 -11.68 -21.21
C LYS A 52 25.80 -10.27 -21.80
N LEU A 53 25.56 -9.22 -21.03
CA LEU A 53 25.67 -7.81 -21.44
C LEU A 53 27.01 -7.18 -21.03
N ASP A 54 27.80 -7.80 -20.15
CA ASP A 54 29.04 -7.20 -19.61
C ASP A 54 30.06 -6.86 -20.70
N TYR A 55 30.18 -7.69 -21.75
CA TYR A 55 31.09 -7.39 -22.86
C TYR A 55 30.56 -6.28 -23.79
N LYS A 56 29.31 -5.85 -23.64
CA LYS A 56 28.71 -4.79 -24.46
C LYS A 56 28.72 -3.42 -23.79
N VAL A 57 28.83 -3.34 -22.47
CA VAL A 57 28.77 -2.07 -21.73
C VAL A 57 30.16 -1.43 -21.58
N ASN A 58 30.24 -0.09 -21.60
CA ASN A 58 31.49 0.67 -21.40
C ASN A 58 31.83 0.89 -19.92
N LEU A 59 30.88 0.66 -19.02
CA LEU A 59 31.02 0.91 -17.59
C LEU A 59 31.38 -0.38 -16.86
N SER A 60 32.40 -0.33 -15.99
CA SER A 60 32.68 -1.42 -15.05
C SER A 60 31.58 -1.54 -13.99
N SER A 61 31.49 -2.68 -13.31
CA SER A 61 30.55 -2.88 -12.21
C SER A 61 30.73 -1.85 -11.10
N PHE A 62 31.97 -1.40 -10.83
CA PHE A 62 32.23 -0.36 -9.86
C PHE A 62 31.74 1.02 -10.33
N GLN A 63 31.97 1.38 -11.60
CA GLN A 63 31.45 2.63 -12.16
C GLN A 63 29.92 2.67 -12.15
N ARG A 64 29.26 1.53 -12.43
CA ARG A 64 27.81 1.42 -12.28
C ARG A 64 27.37 1.61 -10.84
N TRP A 65 27.97 0.87 -9.90
CA TRP A 65 27.70 0.97 -8.47
C TRP A 65 27.86 2.40 -7.93
N GLN A 66 28.83 3.16 -8.46
CA GLN A 66 29.03 4.56 -8.08
C GLN A 66 27.85 5.46 -8.47
N GLU A 67 27.17 5.21 -9.59
CA GLU A 67 26.04 6.01 -10.07
C GLU A 67 24.66 5.43 -9.69
N GLU A 68 24.62 4.14 -9.33
CA GLU A 68 23.49 3.50 -8.66
C GLU A 68 23.29 4.07 -7.25
N GLU A 69 22.22 3.71 -6.58
CA GLU A 69 21.83 4.22 -5.27
C GLU A 69 21.77 3.07 -4.25
N PRO A 70 22.92 2.39 -4.01
CA PRO A 70 22.94 1.13 -3.27
C PRO A 70 22.38 1.31 -1.87
N TYR A 71 21.68 0.29 -1.36
CA TYR A 71 21.15 0.24 0.01
C TYR A 71 19.99 1.20 0.32
N THR A 72 19.52 2.03 -0.61
CA THR A 72 18.35 2.90 -0.38
C THR A 72 17.07 2.10 -0.06
N ASP A 73 16.96 0.88 -0.58
CA ASP A 73 15.91 -0.09 -0.23
C ASP A 73 15.91 -0.48 1.26
N LYS A 74 17.09 -0.53 1.90
CA LYS A 74 17.22 -0.86 3.32
C LYS A 74 16.63 0.21 4.24
N PHE A 75 16.52 1.45 3.78
CA PHE A 75 15.92 2.54 4.58
C PHE A 75 14.42 2.35 4.74
N ILE A 76 13.76 1.77 3.74
CA ILE A 76 12.30 1.70 3.67
C ILE A 76 11.73 0.30 3.91
N TRP A 77 12.56 -0.76 3.89
CA TRP A 77 12.14 -2.16 3.98
C TRP A 77 11.13 -2.51 5.10
N GLU A 78 11.15 -1.77 6.21
CA GLU A 78 10.26 -2.00 7.34
C GLU A 78 8.85 -1.41 7.15
N LEU A 79 8.67 -0.48 6.20
CA LEU A 79 7.42 0.19 5.93
C LEU A 79 6.34 -0.75 5.36
N PRO A 80 5.05 -0.38 5.45
CA PRO A 80 3.93 -1.25 5.10
C PRO A 80 3.88 -1.69 3.63
N ILE A 81 4.25 -0.80 2.71
CA ILE A 81 4.22 -1.05 1.26
C ILE A 81 5.54 -0.55 0.69
N THR A 82 6.35 -1.48 0.18
CA THR A 82 7.65 -1.18 -0.43
C THR A 82 7.77 -1.85 -1.79
N ILE A 83 8.44 -1.15 -2.72
CA ILE A 83 8.84 -1.70 -4.00
C ILE A 83 10.27 -1.25 -4.31
N SER A 84 11.16 -2.17 -4.65
CA SER A 84 12.54 -1.84 -5.02
C SER A 84 12.96 -2.50 -6.31
N ALA A 85 13.65 -1.75 -7.16
CA ALA A 85 14.27 -2.30 -8.34
C ALA A 85 15.44 -3.20 -7.93
N LEU A 86 15.59 -4.31 -8.65
CA LEU A 86 16.68 -5.27 -8.43
C LEU A 86 17.74 -5.18 -9.54
N ASP A 87 17.32 -4.80 -10.75
CA ASP A 87 18.21 -4.59 -11.88
C ASP A 87 18.88 -3.21 -11.80
N SER A 88 20.09 -3.14 -12.34
CA SER A 88 20.83 -1.90 -12.50
C SER A 88 20.07 -0.92 -13.39
N ARG A 89 20.02 0.35 -12.99
CA ARG A 89 19.46 1.44 -13.80
C ARG A 89 20.11 1.58 -15.18
N PHE A 90 21.30 1.00 -15.37
CA PHE A 90 22.01 1.00 -16.64
C PHE A 90 21.51 -0.04 -17.64
N GLU A 91 20.76 -1.07 -17.21
CA GLU A 91 20.03 -1.92 -18.17
C GLU A 91 18.82 -1.17 -18.74
N TYR A 92 18.04 -0.57 -17.84
CA TYR A 92 16.91 0.31 -18.14
C TYR A 92 16.63 1.17 -16.92
N ASP A 93 16.47 2.47 -17.11
CA ASP A 93 16.27 3.42 -16.04
C ASP A 93 14.76 3.62 -15.81
N LEU A 94 14.25 3.13 -14.67
CA LEU A 94 12.84 3.27 -14.31
C LEU A 94 12.45 4.73 -14.08
N ASN A 95 13.39 5.64 -13.83
CA ASN A 95 13.11 7.06 -13.62
C ASN A 95 13.19 7.91 -14.90
N LYS A 96 13.29 7.25 -16.07
CA LYS A 96 13.20 7.87 -17.41
C LYS A 96 11.96 7.40 -18.15
N GLU A 97 11.53 8.21 -19.13
CA GLU A 97 10.43 7.83 -20.03
C GLU A 97 10.76 6.53 -20.76
N ARG A 98 9.71 5.79 -21.15
CA ARG A 98 9.86 4.44 -21.70
C ARG A 98 10.73 4.41 -22.96
N GLU A 99 10.65 5.46 -23.78
CA GLU A 99 11.39 5.63 -25.03
C GLU A 99 12.89 5.89 -24.80
N ASP A 100 13.23 6.47 -23.65
CA ASP A 100 14.59 6.91 -23.29
C ASP A 100 15.21 6.11 -22.12
N CYS A 101 14.51 5.11 -21.59
CA CYS A 101 14.95 4.35 -20.42
C CYS A 101 16.22 3.54 -20.68
N ILE A 102 16.51 3.20 -21.94
CA ILE A 102 17.79 2.57 -22.33
C ILE A 102 18.73 3.65 -22.84
N ASN A 103 19.72 4.02 -22.02
CA ASN A 103 20.73 4.98 -22.43
C ASN A 103 21.68 4.39 -23.47
N LYS A 104 21.48 4.70 -24.76
CA LYS A 104 22.31 4.16 -25.85
C LYS A 104 23.80 4.51 -25.75
N LYS A 105 24.17 5.57 -25.00
CA LYS A 105 25.55 6.09 -24.93
C LYS A 105 26.49 5.25 -24.07
N ILE A 106 25.98 4.42 -23.18
CA ILE A 106 26.82 3.59 -22.29
C ILE A 106 27.28 2.29 -22.95
N TRP A 107 26.75 1.96 -24.13
CA TRP A 107 27.00 0.68 -24.81
C TRP A 107 28.16 0.82 -25.80
N ARG A 108 29.17 -0.04 -25.64
CA ARG A 108 30.25 -0.25 -26.60
C ARG A 108 29.76 -0.95 -27.87
N ARG A 109 28.80 -1.86 -27.70
CA ARG A 109 28.12 -2.60 -28.76
C ARG A 109 26.63 -2.46 -28.54
N GLU A 110 25.89 -2.14 -29.58
CA GLU A 110 24.45 -1.97 -29.50
C GLU A 110 23.78 -3.24 -28.96
N LEU A 111 22.71 -3.01 -28.20
CA LEU A 111 21.81 -4.08 -27.81
C LEU A 111 21.10 -4.62 -29.05
N SER A 112 20.92 -5.93 -29.09
CA SER A 112 20.02 -6.55 -30.06
C SER A 112 18.58 -6.20 -29.74
N SER A 113 17.71 -6.25 -30.74
CA SER A 113 16.27 -6.01 -30.54
C SER A 113 15.64 -6.98 -29.55
N CYS A 114 16.24 -8.16 -29.31
CA CYS A 114 15.75 -9.09 -28.30
C CYS A 114 16.07 -8.61 -26.88
N GLU A 115 17.29 -8.13 -26.65
CA GLU A 115 17.72 -7.58 -25.36
C GLU A 115 16.96 -6.30 -25.01
N GLU A 116 16.75 -5.40 -25.98
CA GLU A 116 15.94 -4.20 -25.79
C GLU A 116 14.49 -4.56 -25.40
N ARG A 117 13.87 -5.52 -26.10
CA ARG A 117 12.53 -5.99 -25.76
C ARG A 117 12.45 -6.60 -24.36
N GLU A 118 13.50 -7.30 -23.92
CA GLU A 118 13.56 -7.88 -22.58
C GLU A 118 13.60 -6.79 -21.50
N ALA A 119 14.44 -5.77 -21.69
CA ALA A 119 14.53 -4.61 -20.82
C ALA A 119 13.22 -3.80 -20.77
N LEU A 120 12.64 -3.48 -21.93
CA LEU A 120 11.37 -2.77 -22.02
C LEU A 120 10.21 -3.55 -21.40
N LYS A 121 10.21 -4.89 -21.52
CA LYS A 121 9.21 -5.72 -20.85
C LYS A 121 9.29 -5.57 -19.34
N LYS A 122 10.49 -5.61 -18.74
CA LYS A 122 10.65 -5.43 -17.29
C LYS A 122 10.22 -4.03 -16.83
N TYR A 123 10.52 -3.01 -17.63
CA TYR A 123 10.04 -1.64 -17.41
C TYR A 123 8.50 -1.59 -17.39
N ASP A 124 7.85 -2.18 -18.40
CA ASP A 124 6.39 -2.21 -18.52
C ASP A 124 5.73 -2.96 -17.35
N GLU A 125 6.29 -4.11 -16.98
CA GLU A 125 5.85 -4.92 -15.84
C GLU A 125 5.90 -4.12 -14.52
N PHE A 126 6.93 -3.31 -14.31
CA PHE A 126 7.04 -2.45 -13.13
C PHE A 126 5.94 -1.39 -13.09
N TYR A 127 5.77 -0.65 -14.20
CA TYR A 127 4.78 0.43 -14.27
C TYR A 127 3.34 -0.06 -14.27
N GLU A 128 3.07 -1.25 -14.80
CA GLU A 128 1.75 -1.91 -14.69
C GLU A 128 1.39 -2.16 -13.22
N VAL A 129 2.33 -2.71 -12.43
CA VAL A 129 2.11 -2.98 -11.00
C VAL A 129 1.96 -1.68 -10.21
N ILE A 130 2.80 -0.67 -10.47
CA ILE A 130 2.68 0.64 -9.81
C ILE A 130 1.32 1.28 -10.10
N HIS A 131 0.91 1.32 -11.36
CA HIS A 131 -0.36 1.92 -11.75
C HIS A 131 -1.54 1.25 -11.03
N PHE A 132 -1.59 -0.09 -11.07
CA PHE A 132 -2.66 -0.85 -10.43
C PHE A 132 -2.66 -0.70 -8.90
N LEU A 133 -1.47 -0.68 -8.28
CA LEU A 133 -1.35 -0.48 -6.83
C LEU A 133 -1.87 0.89 -6.41
N VAL A 134 -1.46 1.96 -7.09
CA VAL A 134 -1.88 3.32 -6.77
C VAL A 134 -3.37 3.50 -6.99
N GLU A 135 -3.93 2.98 -8.10
CA GLU A 135 -5.38 2.97 -8.35
C GLU A 135 -6.13 2.26 -7.22
N LYS A 136 -5.62 1.11 -6.75
CA LYS A 136 -6.21 0.37 -5.64
C LYS A 136 -6.18 1.18 -4.33
N LEU A 137 -5.10 1.91 -4.06
CA LEU A 137 -5.01 2.76 -2.88
C LEU A 137 -5.92 3.99 -2.97
N GLU A 138 -6.06 4.64 -4.13
CA GLU A 138 -7.01 5.76 -4.33
C GLU A 138 -8.48 5.32 -4.19
N PHE A 139 -8.74 4.05 -4.51
CA PHE A 139 -10.03 3.43 -4.21
C PHE A 139 -10.24 3.30 -2.70
N LEU A 140 -9.23 2.94 -1.91
CA LEU A 140 -9.37 2.73 -0.46
C LEU A 140 -9.35 4.04 0.34
N PHE A 141 -8.52 4.99 -0.07
CA PHE A 141 -8.16 6.18 0.70
C PHE A 141 -8.43 7.47 -0.09
N ASP A 142 -8.70 8.55 0.64
CA ASP A 142 -8.94 9.86 0.02
C ASP A 142 -7.66 10.70 -0.17
N ARG A 143 -6.58 10.32 0.50
CA ARG A 143 -5.21 10.78 0.26
C ARG A 143 -4.26 9.59 0.33
N VAL A 144 -3.29 9.55 -0.58
CA VAL A 144 -2.24 8.53 -0.66
C VAL A 144 -0.89 9.22 -0.84
N PHE A 145 0.11 8.75 -0.13
CA PHE A 145 1.45 9.34 -0.12
C PHE A 145 2.46 8.34 -0.69
N PHE A 146 3.23 8.76 -1.68
CA PHE A 146 4.23 7.94 -2.33
C PHE A 146 5.61 8.58 -2.11
N PHE A 147 6.52 7.89 -1.44
CA PHE A 147 7.91 8.33 -1.28
C PHE A 147 8.83 7.58 -2.24
N ASP A 148 9.56 8.31 -3.08
CA ASP A 148 10.60 7.76 -3.96
C ASP A 148 11.97 8.11 -3.37
N ILE A 149 12.70 7.11 -2.91
CA ILE A 149 13.95 7.30 -2.17
C ILE A 149 15.13 7.20 -3.11
N HIS A 150 15.92 8.28 -3.13
CA HIS A 150 17.11 8.43 -3.94
C HIS A 150 18.37 8.67 -3.11
N SER A 151 19.52 8.60 -3.76
CA SER A 151 20.76 9.11 -3.19
C SER A 151 21.70 9.70 -4.25
N TYR A 152 22.58 10.59 -3.83
CA TYR A 152 23.51 11.28 -4.73
C TYR A 152 24.94 11.27 -4.21
N ASN A 153 25.87 11.24 -5.15
CA ASN A 153 27.30 11.30 -4.90
C ASN A 153 27.70 12.70 -4.40
N TYR A 154 28.61 12.76 -3.43
CA TYR A 154 29.12 14.02 -2.92
C TYR A 154 30.64 14.09 -2.82
N LYS A 155 31.33 12.96 -2.68
CA LYS A 155 32.80 12.95 -2.61
C LYS A 155 33.45 13.18 -3.97
N ARG A 156 32.72 12.82 -5.03
CA ARG A 156 33.12 13.04 -6.42
C ARG A 156 32.70 14.38 -6.98
N ASN A 157 31.89 15.16 -6.24
CA ASN A 157 31.53 16.48 -6.69
C ASN A 157 32.79 17.37 -6.71
N THR A 158 33.20 17.79 -7.90
CA THR A 158 34.37 18.64 -8.10
C THR A 158 34.06 20.12 -7.88
N SER A 159 32.79 20.50 -7.71
CA SER A 159 32.45 21.84 -7.28
C SER A 159 32.69 21.97 -5.76
N ASN A 160 33.22 23.10 -5.32
CA ASN A 160 33.35 23.43 -3.89
C ASN A 160 31.97 23.70 -3.23
N THR A 161 30.87 23.27 -3.84
CA THR A 161 29.51 23.50 -3.32
C THR A 161 29.22 22.48 -2.22
N LEU A 162 28.83 22.98 -1.05
CA LEU A 162 28.40 22.12 0.05
C LEU A 162 27.04 21.51 -0.29
N LEU A 163 27.01 20.21 -0.59
CA LEU A 163 25.76 19.50 -0.87
C LEU A 163 24.99 19.19 0.43
N PRO A 164 23.65 19.34 0.42
CA PRO A 164 22.83 19.05 1.58
C PRO A 164 22.93 17.58 1.99
N LEU A 165 22.52 17.25 3.23
CA LEU A 165 22.35 15.85 3.65
C LEU A 165 21.09 15.25 3.02
N PHE A 166 19.98 15.97 3.11
CA PHE A 166 18.71 15.58 2.49
C PHE A 166 18.29 16.60 1.44
N ASN A 167 17.72 16.09 0.35
CA ASN A 167 17.14 16.92 -0.68
C ASN A 167 15.74 16.43 -1.02
N ILE A 168 14.75 17.31 -0.97
CA ILE A 168 13.36 16.96 -1.24
C ILE A 168 12.97 17.53 -2.61
N GLY A 169 12.61 16.64 -3.54
CA GLY A 169 12.13 16.96 -4.88
C GLY A 169 10.62 17.18 -4.88
N THR A 170 10.18 18.37 -5.30
CA THR A 170 8.77 18.80 -5.19
C THR A 170 8.21 19.41 -6.48
N HIS A 171 9.01 19.52 -7.56
CA HIS A 171 8.62 20.16 -8.82
C HIS A 171 7.27 19.69 -9.38
N SER A 172 7.02 18.38 -9.33
CA SER A 172 5.82 17.74 -9.87
C SER A 172 4.64 17.72 -8.90
N LEU A 173 4.86 18.14 -7.66
CA LEU A 173 3.89 17.96 -6.60
C LEU A 173 2.78 19.00 -6.73
N GLY A 174 1.55 18.53 -6.93
CA GLY A 174 0.41 19.42 -7.06
C GLY A 174 0.13 20.23 -5.79
N GLU A 175 -0.35 21.47 -5.96
CA GLU A 175 -0.62 22.44 -4.86
C GLU A 175 -1.48 21.87 -3.71
N LYS A 176 -2.34 20.88 -4.00
CA LYS A 176 -3.18 20.18 -3.02
C LYS A 176 -2.39 19.44 -1.91
N PHE A 177 -1.08 19.22 -2.12
CA PHE A 177 -0.15 18.59 -1.17
C PHE A 177 0.88 19.56 -0.58
N ARG A 178 0.66 20.87 -0.72
CA ARG A 178 1.60 21.88 -0.20
C ARG A 178 1.78 21.79 1.32
N GLY A 179 0.70 21.58 2.07
CA GLY A 179 0.79 21.44 3.53
C GLY A 179 1.65 20.24 3.94
N GLU A 180 1.45 19.12 3.25
CA GLU A 180 2.25 17.91 3.43
C GLU A 180 3.71 18.12 3.05
N ARG A 181 3.98 18.80 1.94
CA ARG A 181 5.34 19.17 1.51
C ARG A 181 6.06 20.00 2.57
N ASP A 182 5.41 21.07 3.05
CA ASP A 182 6.00 22.01 4.00
C ASP A 182 6.30 21.30 5.33
N TYR A 183 5.40 20.44 5.79
CA TYR A 183 5.63 19.58 6.94
C TYR A 183 6.80 18.61 6.73
N LEU A 184 6.87 17.95 5.57
CA LEU A 184 7.94 16.99 5.27
C LEU A 184 9.31 17.67 5.28
N LEU A 185 9.42 18.86 4.67
CA LEU A 185 10.64 19.67 4.65
C LEU A 185 11.12 20.01 6.07
N GLU A 186 10.22 20.49 6.94
CA GLU A 186 10.60 20.77 8.33
C GLU A 186 10.94 19.52 9.13
N ALA A 187 10.21 18.42 8.92
CA ALA A 187 10.51 17.16 9.59
C ALA A 187 11.92 16.68 9.23
N PHE A 188 12.34 16.80 7.95
CA PHE A 188 13.68 16.40 7.53
C PHE A 188 14.78 17.33 8.04
N LYS A 189 14.54 18.64 8.18
CA LYS A 189 15.50 19.57 8.81
C LYS A 189 15.82 19.21 10.26
N GLY A 190 14.85 18.66 10.98
CA GLY A 190 15.01 18.21 12.36
C GLY A 190 15.67 16.85 12.54
N VAL A 191 16.04 16.15 11.46
CA VAL A 191 16.64 14.80 11.56
C VAL A 191 18.07 14.87 12.10
N GLU A 192 18.35 14.08 13.12
CA GLU A 192 19.71 13.88 13.64
C GLU A 192 20.27 12.54 13.14
N ILE A 193 21.45 12.58 12.52
CA ILE A 193 22.20 11.39 12.14
C ILE A 193 23.56 11.42 12.83
N ASP A 194 23.95 10.30 13.43
CA ASP A 194 25.19 10.18 14.19
C ASP A 194 26.40 10.73 13.42
N CYS A 195 27.11 11.67 14.05
CA CYS A 195 28.34 12.28 13.54
C CYS A 195 28.19 13.03 12.21
N LEU A 196 26.98 13.41 11.80
CA LEU A 196 26.73 14.17 10.58
C LEU A 196 25.93 15.44 10.87
N GLU A 197 26.35 16.53 10.25
CA GLU A 197 25.55 17.75 10.20
C GLU A 197 24.42 17.57 9.19
N ASN A 198 23.20 17.90 9.59
CA ASN A 198 22.04 17.87 8.72
C ASN A 198 21.77 19.25 8.13
N THR A 199 21.86 19.31 6.80
CA THR A 199 21.27 20.37 5.99
C THR A 199 20.25 19.74 5.07
N THR A 200 19.05 20.34 5.01
CA THR A 200 17.94 19.86 4.19
C THR A 200 17.51 20.98 3.25
N GLU A 201 17.53 20.70 1.95
CA GLU A 201 17.17 21.68 0.91
C GLU A 201 16.07 21.13 0.00
N GLU A 202 15.26 22.02 -0.55
CA GLU A 202 14.24 21.70 -1.55
C GLU A 202 14.85 21.86 -2.95
N ASN A 203 14.69 20.87 -3.83
CA ASN A 203 15.04 20.97 -5.27
C ASN A 203 16.51 21.35 -5.62
N HIS A 204 17.45 21.25 -4.67
CA HIS A 204 18.88 21.50 -4.91
C HIS A 204 19.56 20.45 -5.81
N GLU A 205 19.48 19.15 -5.48
CA GLU A 205 20.10 18.06 -6.27
C GLU A 205 19.09 17.37 -7.19
N LEU A 206 17.85 17.22 -6.74
CA LEU A 206 16.71 16.74 -7.52
C LEU A 206 16.10 17.90 -8.33
N GLN A 207 16.93 18.47 -9.21
CA GLN A 207 16.56 19.63 -10.04
C GLN A 207 15.62 19.26 -11.18
N GLU A 208 15.69 18.01 -11.66
CA GLU A 208 14.84 17.51 -12.73
C GLU A 208 13.77 16.56 -12.19
N GLU A 209 12.62 16.60 -12.85
CA GLU A 209 11.51 15.71 -12.59
C GLU A 209 11.82 14.28 -13.11
N GLY A 210 11.75 13.30 -12.22
CA GLY A 210 11.81 11.88 -12.57
C GLY A 210 10.51 11.36 -13.18
N GLU A 211 10.60 10.37 -14.07
CA GLU A 211 9.41 9.81 -14.75
C GLU A 211 8.38 9.25 -13.77
N LEU A 212 8.81 8.60 -12.68
CA LEU A 212 7.87 8.05 -11.71
C LEU A 212 7.08 9.19 -11.03
N ALA A 213 7.77 10.24 -10.57
CA ALA A 213 7.17 11.41 -9.96
C ALA A 213 6.18 12.09 -10.90
N ARG A 214 6.59 12.31 -12.16
CA ARG A 214 5.75 12.90 -13.21
C ARG A 214 4.50 12.09 -13.45
N ARG A 215 4.66 10.79 -13.73
CA ARG A 215 3.55 9.90 -14.09
C ARG A 215 2.55 9.80 -12.94
N ILE A 216 3.01 9.65 -11.70
CA ILE A 216 2.12 9.55 -10.55
C ILE A 216 1.37 10.86 -10.31
N ASN A 217 2.07 11.98 -10.21
CA ASN A 217 1.47 13.25 -9.84
C ASN A 217 0.52 13.81 -10.93
N THR A 218 0.71 13.43 -12.19
CA THR A 218 -0.18 13.81 -13.30
C THR A 218 -1.38 12.89 -13.47
N THR A 219 -1.23 11.59 -13.21
CA THR A 219 -2.28 10.58 -13.44
C THR A 219 -3.28 10.51 -12.28
N PHE A 220 -2.79 10.60 -11.04
CA PHE A 220 -3.54 10.22 -9.84
C PHE A 220 -3.99 11.44 -9.03
N LYS A 221 -5.30 11.51 -8.73
CA LYS A 221 -5.92 12.73 -8.18
C LYS A 221 -5.84 12.82 -6.66
N LYS A 222 -5.66 11.72 -5.97
CA LYS A 222 -5.57 11.58 -4.52
C LYS A 222 -4.16 11.20 -4.06
N THR A 223 -3.25 10.93 -4.99
CA THR A 223 -1.87 10.51 -4.70
C THR A 223 -0.88 11.64 -4.92
N GLY A 224 0.04 11.83 -3.97
CA GLY A 224 1.16 12.75 -4.07
C GLY A 224 2.48 12.00 -3.91
N LEU A 225 3.35 12.09 -4.91
CA LEU A 225 4.69 11.52 -4.89
C LEU A 225 5.74 12.56 -4.50
N PHE A 226 6.53 12.24 -3.48
CA PHE A 226 7.62 13.02 -2.91
C PHE A 226 8.95 12.30 -3.17
N SER A 227 9.84 12.91 -3.94
CA SER A 227 11.19 12.38 -4.15
C SER A 227 12.09 12.83 -2.99
N ILE A 228 12.80 11.90 -2.36
CA ILE A 228 13.68 12.19 -1.23
C ILE A 228 15.08 11.67 -1.55
N GLY A 229 16.01 12.58 -1.81
CA GLY A 229 17.42 12.30 -1.99
C GLY A 229 18.17 12.37 -0.67
N VAL A 230 19.04 11.39 -0.41
CA VAL A 230 20.02 11.46 0.68
C VAL A 230 21.44 11.41 0.12
N LYS A 231 22.32 12.26 0.63
CA LYS A 231 23.75 12.20 0.36
C LYS A 231 24.28 10.81 0.69
N LYS A 232 25.18 10.24 -0.11
CA LYS A 232 25.77 8.90 0.13
C LYS A 232 26.75 8.84 1.31
N VAL A 233 26.38 9.40 2.45
CA VAL A 233 27.13 9.37 3.71
C VAL A 233 27.25 7.98 4.31
N TYR A 234 26.40 7.04 3.88
CA TYR A 234 26.36 5.66 4.35
C TYR A 234 27.33 4.73 3.60
N CYS A 235 28.08 5.23 2.62
CA CYS A 235 29.17 4.51 1.98
C CYS A 235 30.28 5.46 1.49
N ASN A 236 31.41 4.88 1.08
CA ASN A 236 32.46 5.61 0.39
C ASN A 236 32.37 5.34 -1.11
N GLU A 237 31.95 6.36 -1.87
CA GLU A 237 31.82 6.30 -3.33
C GLU A 237 33.11 5.93 -4.06
N ASN A 238 34.28 6.22 -3.49
CA ASN A 238 35.57 5.97 -4.14
C ASN A 238 36.14 4.58 -3.82
N SER A 239 35.76 3.98 -2.68
CA SER A 239 36.31 2.68 -2.25
C SER A 239 35.28 1.56 -2.13
N GLY A 240 33.98 1.86 -2.21
CA GLY A 240 32.91 0.88 -2.01
C GLY A 240 32.66 0.51 -0.54
N ILE A 241 33.41 1.08 0.42
CA ILE A 241 33.26 0.75 1.84
C ILE A 241 31.88 1.20 2.32
N TYR A 242 31.14 0.28 2.93
CA TYR A 242 29.79 0.51 3.43
C TYR A 242 29.79 0.75 4.95
N TYR A 243 29.02 1.75 5.41
CA TYR A 243 28.95 2.18 6.80
C TYR A 243 27.61 1.76 7.42
N GLN A 244 27.61 0.60 8.09
CA GLN A 244 26.40 0.01 8.68
C GLN A 244 25.77 0.90 9.79
N SER A 245 26.57 1.59 10.60
CA SER A 245 26.07 2.47 11.66
C SER A 245 25.22 3.61 11.09
N ILE A 246 25.76 4.34 10.11
CA ILE A 246 25.06 5.44 9.44
C ILE A 246 23.79 4.94 8.74
N THR A 247 23.88 3.78 8.07
CA THR A 247 22.69 3.15 7.43
C THR A 247 21.61 2.83 8.46
N ASN A 248 21.97 2.34 9.65
CA ASN A 248 21.00 2.08 10.72
C ASN A 248 20.35 3.36 11.23
N SER A 249 21.11 4.45 11.37
CA SER A 249 20.60 5.75 11.82
C SER A 249 19.66 6.37 10.77
N LEU A 250 20.04 6.30 9.49
CA LEU A 250 19.16 6.69 8.37
C LEU A 250 17.88 5.86 8.34
N LYS A 251 17.99 4.53 8.44
CA LYS A 251 16.82 3.63 8.50
C LYS A 251 15.87 4.03 9.63
N LYS A 252 16.38 4.27 10.84
CA LYS A 252 15.56 4.73 11.96
C LYS A 252 14.87 6.06 11.65
N ALA A 253 15.60 7.03 11.11
CA ALA A 253 15.08 8.35 10.76
C ALA A 253 13.96 8.27 9.71
N PHE A 254 14.19 7.58 8.58
CA PHE A 254 13.18 7.40 7.53
C PHE A 254 11.92 6.71 8.04
N ASN A 255 12.08 5.61 8.80
CA ASN A 255 10.92 4.89 9.35
C ASN A 255 10.16 5.74 10.36
N HIS A 256 10.85 6.47 11.24
CA HIS A 256 10.20 7.35 12.20
C HIS A 256 9.41 8.46 11.50
N LEU A 257 10.07 9.19 10.60
CA LEU A 257 9.52 10.35 9.92
C LEU A 257 8.34 9.98 9.03
N ILE A 258 8.46 8.93 8.21
CA ILE A 258 7.36 8.50 7.33
C ILE A 258 6.16 8.01 8.16
N ASN A 259 6.38 7.27 9.25
CA ASN A 259 5.28 6.84 10.11
C ASN A 259 4.62 8.02 10.83
N ASP A 260 5.39 9.02 11.29
CA ASP A 260 4.84 10.23 11.92
C ASP A 260 4.07 11.08 10.91
N PHE A 261 4.61 11.22 9.71
CA PHE A 261 3.96 11.90 8.59
C PHE A 261 2.57 11.31 8.30
N ILE A 262 2.48 9.99 8.15
CA ILE A 262 1.21 9.31 7.89
C ILE A 262 0.22 9.52 9.05
N LYS A 263 0.70 9.47 10.29
CA LYS A 263 -0.14 9.71 11.48
C LYS A 263 -0.77 11.09 11.50
N ASN A 264 -0.07 12.10 10.98
CA ASN A 264 -0.51 13.49 10.99
C ASN A 264 -1.34 13.88 9.76
N HIS A 265 -1.20 13.17 8.63
CA HIS A 265 -1.81 13.57 7.35
C HIS A 265 -2.85 12.60 6.79
N SER A 266 -3.03 11.42 7.41
CA SER A 266 -4.06 10.47 7.02
C SER A 266 -4.90 10.02 8.21
N SER A 267 -6.13 9.58 7.90
CA SER A 267 -6.82 8.66 8.81
C SER A 267 -5.92 7.43 8.97
N ASN A 268 -5.47 7.13 10.19
CA ASN A 268 -4.66 5.96 10.57
C ASN A 268 -5.40 4.61 10.38
N LEU A 269 -6.18 4.52 9.31
CA LEU A 269 -7.01 3.41 8.95
C LEU A 269 -6.23 2.46 8.05
N SER A 270 -6.35 1.17 8.34
CA SER A 270 -5.82 0.10 7.50
C SER A 270 -6.99 -0.79 7.08
N TYR A 271 -7.09 -1.09 5.79
CA TYR A 271 -8.06 -2.04 5.26
C TYR A 271 -7.43 -3.42 5.19
N ASN A 272 -8.12 -4.41 5.76
CA ASN A 272 -7.63 -5.76 5.90
C ASN A 272 -8.70 -6.75 5.44
N ILE A 273 -8.23 -7.87 4.90
CA ILE A 273 -9.07 -8.96 4.43
C ILE A 273 -8.65 -10.26 5.12
N LEU A 274 -9.65 -11.01 5.56
CA LEU A 274 -9.51 -12.39 5.97
C LEU A 274 -10.35 -13.24 5.01
N ASP A 275 -9.69 -13.93 4.07
CA ASP A 275 -10.34 -14.80 3.08
C ASP A 275 -10.28 -16.26 3.52
N ASN A 276 -11.33 -16.69 4.23
CA ASN A 276 -11.46 -18.07 4.70
C ASN A 276 -12.30 -18.94 3.75
N PHE A 277 -12.46 -18.57 2.47
CA PHE A 277 -13.12 -19.45 1.49
C PHE A 277 -12.19 -20.52 0.93
N SER A 278 -10.88 -20.26 0.92
CA SER A 278 -9.92 -21.03 0.11
C SER A 278 -9.22 -22.14 0.90
N ASP A 279 -8.84 -21.90 2.15
CA ASP A 279 -8.25 -22.87 3.08
C ASP A 279 -8.45 -22.37 4.51
N TYR A 280 -9.17 -23.12 5.35
CA TYR A 280 -9.47 -22.69 6.72
C TYR A 280 -8.55 -23.35 7.75
N THR A 281 -7.70 -22.54 8.39
CA THR A 281 -6.99 -22.92 9.61
C THR A 281 -7.19 -21.84 10.65
N ILE A 282 -7.63 -22.19 11.87
CA ILE A 282 -7.66 -21.22 12.98
C ILE A 282 -6.23 -21.00 13.44
N THR A 283 -5.67 -19.84 13.14
CA THR A 283 -4.42 -19.36 13.73
C THR A 283 -4.75 -18.39 14.87
N ASP A 284 -3.70 -17.90 15.55
CA ASP A 284 -3.85 -16.86 16.57
C ASP A 284 -4.38 -15.54 15.96
N HIS A 285 -4.11 -15.30 14.67
CA HIS A 285 -4.60 -14.12 13.96
C HIS A 285 -6.13 -14.11 13.81
N GLU A 286 -6.74 -15.23 13.39
CA GLU A 286 -8.21 -15.35 13.30
C GLU A 286 -8.87 -15.14 14.67
N ARG A 287 -8.24 -15.62 15.75
CA ARG A 287 -8.73 -15.42 17.13
C ARG A 287 -8.68 -13.95 17.53
N GLU A 288 -7.59 -13.26 17.21
CA GLU A 288 -7.45 -11.83 17.46
C GLU A 288 -8.50 -11.02 16.69
N VAL A 289 -8.68 -11.29 15.40
CA VAL A 289 -9.69 -10.64 14.56
C VAL A 289 -11.10 -10.94 15.09
N ALA A 290 -11.39 -12.19 15.47
CA ALA A 290 -12.68 -12.57 16.06
C ALA A 290 -12.97 -11.80 17.36
N ARG A 291 -11.97 -11.65 18.23
CA ARG A 291 -12.07 -10.87 19.47
C ARG A 291 -12.32 -9.39 19.18
N GLY A 292 -11.58 -8.80 18.25
CA GLY A 292 -11.75 -7.39 17.86
C GLY A 292 -13.13 -7.11 17.27
N ILE A 293 -13.64 -8.01 16.41
CA ILE A 293 -14.99 -7.92 15.85
C ILE A 293 -16.06 -8.09 16.94
N ALA A 294 -15.90 -9.07 17.83
CA ALA A 294 -16.81 -9.29 18.95
C ALA A 294 -16.91 -8.03 19.81
N PHE A 295 -15.76 -7.44 20.19
CA PHE A 295 -15.70 -6.19 20.94
C PHE A 295 -16.39 -5.03 20.22
N LEU A 296 -16.11 -4.83 18.93
CA LEU A 296 -16.75 -3.79 18.12
C LEU A 296 -18.28 -3.95 18.09
N MET A 297 -18.77 -5.17 17.91
CA MET A 297 -20.20 -5.47 17.85
C MET A 297 -20.89 -5.24 19.19
N GLN A 298 -20.28 -5.68 20.30
CA GLN A 298 -20.83 -5.45 21.64
C GLN A 298 -20.89 -3.96 21.95
N LYS A 299 -19.78 -3.24 21.73
CA LYS A 299 -19.70 -1.80 21.93
C LYS A 299 -20.74 -1.04 21.11
N ASN A 300 -20.87 -1.33 19.82
CA ASN A 300 -21.85 -0.66 18.97
C ASN A 300 -23.29 -0.88 19.41
N TYR A 301 -23.62 -2.07 19.94
CA TYR A 301 -24.94 -2.34 20.49
C TYR A 301 -25.21 -1.51 21.74
N ILE A 302 -24.24 -1.40 22.65
CA ILE A 302 -24.36 -0.57 23.85
C ILE A 302 -24.51 0.90 23.46
N ASP A 303 -23.61 1.42 22.62
CA ASP A 303 -23.56 2.84 22.26
C ASP A 303 -24.79 3.27 21.45
N SER A 304 -25.30 2.42 20.55
CA SER A 304 -26.43 2.77 19.68
C SER A 304 -27.79 2.70 20.36
N ASN A 305 -27.90 2.02 21.51
CA ASN A 305 -29.16 1.87 22.25
C ASN A 305 -29.03 2.41 23.69
N ARG A 306 -28.09 3.32 23.92
CA ARG A 306 -27.83 3.90 25.25
C ARG A 306 -29.07 4.67 25.72
N GLY A 307 -29.67 4.21 26.82
CA GLY A 307 -30.87 4.80 27.41
C GLY A 307 -32.21 4.24 26.91
N GLU A 308 -32.19 3.27 25.98
CA GLU A 308 -33.42 2.64 25.46
C GLU A 308 -33.76 1.32 26.14
N TYR A 309 -32.78 0.61 26.73
CA TYR A 309 -32.93 -0.72 27.32
C TYR A 309 -32.29 -0.81 28.70
N SER A 310 -32.76 -1.74 29.54
CA SER A 310 -32.14 -2.06 30.83
C SER A 310 -30.76 -2.72 30.65
N PRO A 311 -29.88 -2.67 31.67
CA PRO A 311 -28.61 -3.39 31.66
C PRO A 311 -28.76 -4.91 31.36
N GLU A 312 -29.80 -5.55 31.88
CA GLU A 312 -30.09 -6.97 31.67
C GLU A 312 -30.50 -7.26 30.22
N GLU A 313 -31.33 -6.41 29.64
CA GLU A 313 -31.74 -6.51 28.23
C GLU A 313 -30.56 -6.31 27.28
N ILE A 314 -29.70 -5.33 27.57
CA ILE A 314 -28.45 -5.11 26.82
C ILE A 314 -27.56 -6.35 26.91
N ASN A 315 -27.35 -6.90 28.12
CA ASN A 315 -26.56 -8.11 28.34
C ASN A 315 -27.10 -9.31 27.54
N HIS A 316 -28.43 -9.48 27.51
CA HIS A 316 -29.06 -10.51 26.69
C HIS A 316 -28.80 -10.29 25.19
N LEU A 317 -28.94 -9.05 24.70
CA LEU A 317 -28.69 -8.72 23.29
C LEU A 317 -27.23 -8.94 22.87
N ILE A 318 -26.27 -8.75 23.78
CA ILE A 318 -24.85 -8.95 23.48
C ILE A 318 -24.32 -10.34 23.80
N SER A 319 -25.08 -11.19 24.51
CA SER A 319 -24.68 -12.53 24.94
C SER A 319 -24.17 -13.46 23.81
N ASN A 320 -24.67 -13.27 22.58
CA ASN A 320 -24.28 -14.02 21.39
C ASN A 320 -23.19 -13.34 20.54
N LYS A 321 -22.54 -12.28 21.05
CA LYS A 321 -21.48 -11.53 20.36
C LYS A 321 -20.12 -11.78 21.02
N ARG A 322 -19.85 -13.04 21.34
CA ARG A 322 -18.62 -13.48 21.99
C ARG A 322 -17.59 -13.95 20.97
N GLU A 323 -16.33 -14.01 21.38
CA GLU A 323 -15.20 -14.45 20.55
C GLU A 323 -15.45 -15.83 19.92
N ASP A 324 -15.92 -16.81 20.70
CA ASP A 324 -16.22 -18.18 20.24
C ASP A 324 -17.27 -18.21 19.12
N VAL A 325 -18.33 -17.40 19.26
CA VAL A 325 -19.41 -17.30 18.27
C VAL A 325 -18.93 -16.63 17.00
N ILE A 326 -18.15 -15.53 17.12
CA ILE A 326 -17.60 -14.84 15.95
C ILE A 326 -16.60 -15.74 15.23
N LEU A 327 -15.70 -16.40 15.95
CA LEU A 327 -14.71 -17.32 15.39
C LEU A 327 -15.38 -18.45 14.61
N GLY A 328 -16.49 -19.00 15.11
CA GLY A 328 -17.31 -19.98 14.38
C GLY A 328 -17.85 -19.43 13.05
N ARG A 329 -18.18 -18.15 12.97
CA ARG A 329 -18.66 -17.49 11.73
C ARG A 329 -17.55 -17.18 10.74
N LEU A 330 -16.29 -17.09 11.20
CA LEU A 330 -15.16 -16.85 10.29
C LEU A 330 -14.82 -18.09 9.45
N ARG A 331 -15.31 -19.29 9.82
CA ARG A 331 -14.98 -20.60 9.19
C ARG A 331 -15.16 -20.68 7.67
N GLU A 332 -16.08 -19.90 7.12
CA GLU A 332 -16.40 -19.88 5.68
C GLU A 332 -16.84 -18.48 5.28
N ALA A 333 -16.01 -17.50 5.61
CA ALA A 333 -16.32 -16.10 5.39
C ALA A 333 -15.17 -15.36 4.75
N TYR A 334 -15.52 -14.45 3.86
CA TYR A 334 -14.65 -13.38 3.43
C TYR A 334 -14.98 -12.15 4.25
N ILE A 335 -14.06 -11.77 5.14
CA ILE A 335 -14.24 -10.65 6.07
C ILE A 335 -13.40 -9.48 5.59
N VAL A 336 -14.04 -8.33 5.48
CA VAL A 336 -13.39 -7.04 5.32
C VAL A 336 -13.47 -6.33 6.65
N TYR A 337 -12.34 -5.92 7.20
CA TYR A 337 -12.30 -5.12 8.42
C TYR A 337 -11.33 -3.95 8.28
N VAL A 338 -11.65 -2.88 9.01
CA VAL A 338 -10.86 -1.65 9.04
C VAL A 338 -10.36 -1.47 10.45
N SER A 339 -9.05 -1.26 10.59
CA SER A 339 -8.39 -1.04 11.87
C SER A 339 -7.88 0.38 11.97
N HIS A 340 -7.93 0.97 13.16
CA HIS A 340 -7.17 2.16 13.53
C HIS A 340 -6.11 1.74 14.54
N GLY A 341 -4.84 1.68 14.11
CA GLY A 341 -3.80 0.99 14.88
C GLY A 341 -4.19 -0.48 15.09
N GLU A 342 -4.11 -0.95 16.33
CA GLU A 342 -4.48 -2.34 16.71
C GLU A 342 -6.00 -2.55 16.85
N LYS A 343 -6.80 -1.48 16.82
CA LYS A 343 -8.24 -1.57 17.11
C LYS A 343 -9.05 -1.72 15.83
N ILE A 344 -9.88 -2.76 15.75
CA ILE A 344 -10.92 -2.88 14.70
C ILE A 344 -12.03 -1.86 14.95
N VAL A 345 -12.27 -0.98 13.96
CA VAL A 345 -13.26 0.11 14.03
C VAL A 345 -14.44 -0.09 13.07
N ALA A 346 -14.28 -0.93 12.05
CA ALA A 346 -15.38 -1.32 11.17
C ALA A 346 -15.16 -2.74 10.64
N CYS A 347 -16.26 -3.45 10.34
CA CYS A 347 -16.19 -4.75 9.68
C CYS A 347 -17.44 -5.06 8.85
N GLY A 348 -17.31 -6.03 7.97
CA GLY A 348 -18.41 -6.67 7.25
C GLY A 348 -17.94 -7.97 6.60
N ALA A 349 -18.84 -8.95 6.51
CA ALA A 349 -18.50 -10.27 5.98
C ALA A 349 -19.38 -10.62 4.77
N LEU A 350 -18.87 -11.51 3.93
CA LEU A 350 -19.61 -12.34 3.00
C LEU A 350 -19.52 -13.78 3.49
N MET A 351 -20.66 -14.44 3.59
CA MET A 351 -20.74 -15.84 4.04
C MET A 351 -21.39 -16.67 2.94
N LYS A 352 -20.86 -17.87 2.69
CA LYS A 352 -21.45 -18.80 1.73
C LYS A 352 -22.63 -19.51 2.37
N LYS A 353 -23.73 -19.65 1.62
CA LYS A 353 -24.91 -20.41 2.03
C LYS A 353 -25.45 -21.17 0.83
N GLY A 354 -24.99 -22.42 0.67
CA GLY A 354 -25.22 -23.20 -0.55
C GLY A 354 -24.51 -22.56 -1.74
N ASP A 355 -25.28 -22.20 -2.78
CA ASP A 355 -24.83 -21.52 -4.00
C ASP A 355 -24.86 -19.97 -3.89
N ARG A 356 -25.32 -19.43 -2.75
CA ARG A 356 -25.53 -17.99 -2.55
C ARG A 356 -24.48 -17.37 -1.65
N LEU A 357 -24.26 -16.07 -1.86
CA LEU A 357 -23.41 -15.24 -1.02
C LEU A 357 -24.27 -14.27 -0.21
N GLU A 358 -24.21 -14.37 1.12
CA GLU A 358 -24.92 -13.47 2.03
C GLU A 358 -23.96 -12.45 2.68
N ALA A 359 -24.27 -11.16 2.53
CA ALA A 359 -23.57 -10.10 3.24
C ALA A 359 -24.10 -9.97 4.69
N LYS A 360 -23.20 -10.10 5.67
CA LYS A 360 -23.50 -10.09 7.11
C LYS A 360 -22.54 -9.17 7.86
N MET A 361 -22.82 -9.00 9.16
CA MET A 361 -21.89 -8.42 10.15
C MET A 361 -21.41 -6.99 9.87
N LEU A 362 -22.13 -6.20 9.07
CA LEU A 362 -21.75 -4.81 8.80
C LEU A 362 -21.85 -3.96 10.07
N ASN A 363 -20.71 -3.48 10.58
CA ASN A 363 -20.61 -2.67 11.80
C ASN A 363 -19.57 -1.56 11.61
N VAL A 364 -19.86 -0.37 12.15
CA VAL A 364 -18.94 0.78 12.19
C VAL A 364 -19.05 1.44 13.55
N ASP A 365 -17.92 1.56 14.26
CA ASP A 365 -17.80 2.26 15.56
C ASP A 365 -18.40 3.67 15.42
N VAL A 366 -19.21 4.08 16.40
CA VAL A 366 -19.95 5.35 16.37
C VAL A 366 -19.07 6.55 16.04
N LYS A 367 -17.82 6.55 16.53
CA LYS A 367 -16.85 7.63 16.30
C LYS A 367 -16.38 7.75 14.84
N TYR A 368 -16.55 6.70 14.05
CA TYR A 368 -16.09 6.60 12.65
C TYR A 368 -17.24 6.61 11.65
N ARG A 369 -18.49 6.82 12.11
CA ARG A 369 -19.65 6.95 11.23
C ARG A 369 -19.56 8.27 10.45
N GLY A 370 -20.09 8.27 9.23
CA GLY A 370 -20.02 9.42 8.33
C GLY A 370 -18.74 9.48 7.47
N MET A 371 -17.70 8.70 7.80
CA MET A 371 -16.44 8.64 7.04
C MET A 371 -16.49 7.69 5.82
N GLY A 372 -17.66 7.20 5.43
CA GLY A 372 -17.80 6.30 4.27
C GLY A 372 -17.33 4.85 4.46
N LEU A 373 -16.86 4.44 5.66
CA LEU A 373 -16.32 3.07 5.88
C LEU A 373 -17.31 1.95 5.54
N ALA A 374 -18.58 2.09 5.93
CA ALA A 374 -19.62 1.10 5.60
C ALA A 374 -19.82 0.95 4.09
N GLN A 375 -19.79 2.07 3.36
CA GLN A 375 -19.89 2.10 1.90
C GLN A 375 -18.68 1.36 1.30
N LYS A 376 -17.46 1.67 1.74
CA LYS A 376 -16.23 1.03 1.26
C LYS A 376 -16.21 -0.47 1.52
N ILE A 377 -16.58 -0.92 2.72
CA ILE A 377 -16.70 -2.34 3.07
C ILE A 377 -17.70 -3.06 2.17
N CYS A 378 -18.84 -2.45 1.86
CA CYS A 378 -19.78 -3.03 0.90
C CYS A 378 -19.19 -3.09 -0.51
N ASP A 379 -18.51 -2.04 -0.97
CA ASP A 379 -17.93 -1.97 -2.31
C ASP A 379 -16.83 -3.05 -2.49
N ILE A 380 -15.97 -3.25 -1.49
CA ILE A 380 -14.96 -4.33 -1.48
C ILE A 380 -15.61 -5.71 -1.55
N ARG A 381 -16.68 -5.94 -0.79
CA ARG A 381 -17.41 -7.22 -0.79
C ARG A 381 -18.08 -7.49 -2.14
N GLU A 382 -18.69 -6.47 -2.74
CA GLU A 382 -19.32 -6.59 -4.06
C GLU A 382 -18.29 -6.83 -5.17
N ASP A 383 -17.13 -6.15 -5.11
CA ASP A 383 -16.01 -6.38 -6.04
C ASP A 383 -15.48 -7.82 -5.96
N PHE A 384 -15.27 -8.33 -4.74
CA PHE A 384 -14.89 -9.73 -4.52
C PHE A 384 -15.90 -10.70 -5.14
N ALA A 385 -17.20 -10.49 -4.88
CA ALA A 385 -18.25 -11.36 -5.37
C ALA A 385 -18.34 -11.39 -6.91
N ARG A 386 -18.23 -10.24 -7.57
CA ARG A 386 -18.17 -10.16 -9.05
C ARG A 386 -17.01 -10.99 -9.60
N LYS A 387 -15.83 -10.83 -8.99
CA LYS A 387 -14.58 -11.44 -9.48
C LYS A 387 -14.51 -12.94 -9.23
N THR A 388 -15.19 -13.42 -8.19
CA THR A 388 -15.37 -14.85 -7.93
C THR A 388 -16.55 -15.46 -8.68
N GLY A 389 -17.18 -14.71 -9.60
CA GLY A 389 -18.20 -15.20 -10.52
C GLY A 389 -19.63 -15.21 -9.97
N TYR A 390 -19.86 -14.68 -8.77
CA TYR A 390 -21.21 -14.53 -8.24
C TYR A 390 -21.96 -13.43 -8.98
N LYS A 391 -23.21 -13.72 -9.35
CA LYS A 391 -24.10 -12.77 -10.03
C LYS A 391 -24.98 -11.97 -9.08
N ARG A 392 -25.08 -12.40 -7.81
CA ARG A 392 -26.00 -11.86 -6.82
C ARG A 392 -25.40 -11.87 -5.43
N ILE A 393 -25.71 -10.85 -4.63
CA ILE A 393 -25.49 -10.81 -3.19
C ILE A 393 -26.84 -10.64 -2.48
N TYR A 394 -26.99 -11.35 -1.37
CA TYR A 394 -28.18 -11.32 -0.52
C TYR A 394 -27.90 -10.68 0.83
N ILE A 395 -28.91 -10.06 1.42
CA ILE A 395 -28.86 -9.50 2.78
C ILE A 395 -30.17 -9.80 3.51
N GLU A 396 -30.07 -9.90 4.83
CA GLU A 396 -31.22 -9.80 5.73
C GLU A 396 -31.18 -8.41 6.38
N SER A 397 -32.16 -7.57 6.04
CA SER A 397 -32.21 -6.17 6.48
C SER A 397 -33.34 -5.93 7.47
N LEU A 398 -33.07 -5.21 8.56
CA LEU A 398 -34.12 -4.84 9.52
C LEU A 398 -35.17 -3.94 8.87
N LYS A 399 -36.44 -4.07 9.27
CA LYS A 399 -37.59 -3.30 8.78
C LYS A 399 -37.59 -1.82 9.24
N PHE A 400 -36.42 -1.20 9.39
CA PHE A 400 -36.27 0.21 9.69
C PHE A 400 -36.15 1.03 8.40
N GLN A 401 -36.94 2.10 8.26
CA GLN A 401 -36.98 2.89 7.03
C GLN A 401 -35.60 3.40 6.58
N LYS A 402 -34.77 3.88 7.52
CA LYS A 402 -33.41 4.37 7.21
C LYS A 402 -32.51 3.25 6.65
N THR A 403 -32.55 2.07 7.26
CA THR A 403 -31.77 0.89 6.82
C THR A 403 -32.22 0.42 5.44
N LEU A 404 -33.53 0.30 5.22
CA LEU A 404 -34.08 -0.09 3.92
C LEU A 404 -33.76 0.94 2.84
N LYS A 405 -33.81 2.25 3.14
CA LYS A 405 -33.43 3.31 2.21
C LYS A 405 -31.95 3.22 1.82
N PHE A 406 -31.06 2.92 2.77
CA PHE A 406 -29.64 2.70 2.49
C PHE A 406 -29.43 1.53 1.51
N HIS A 407 -30.05 0.37 1.77
CA HIS A 407 -29.89 -0.79 0.89
C HIS A 407 -30.52 -0.57 -0.48
N ARG A 408 -31.72 0.02 -0.56
CA ARG A 408 -32.36 0.35 -1.85
C ARG A 408 -31.53 1.31 -2.68
N LYS A 409 -30.93 2.34 -2.07
CA LYS A 409 -30.01 3.27 -2.75
C LYS A 409 -28.78 2.54 -3.33
N ARG A 410 -28.37 1.43 -2.73
CA ARG A 410 -27.29 0.57 -3.21
C ARG A 410 -27.72 -0.45 -4.28
N GLY A 411 -29.00 -0.47 -4.67
CA GLY A 411 -29.54 -1.38 -5.69
C GLY A 411 -30.16 -2.67 -5.15
N PHE A 412 -30.34 -2.79 -3.83
CA PHE A 412 -31.04 -3.95 -3.27
C PHE A 412 -32.56 -3.83 -3.42
N TYR A 413 -33.19 -4.90 -3.89
CA TYR A 413 -34.65 -5.07 -3.96
C TYR A 413 -35.09 -6.26 -3.10
N GLN A 414 -36.34 -6.25 -2.64
CA GLN A 414 -36.88 -7.32 -1.81
C GLN A 414 -37.13 -8.58 -2.64
N VAL A 415 -36.82 -9.73 -2.07
CA VAL A 415 -37.09 -11.07 -2.65
C VAL A 415 -37.74 -11.95 -1.59
N GLU A 416 -38.29 -13.09 -2.01
CA GLU A 416 -38.85 -14.07 -1.08
C GLU A 416 -37.75 -14.64 -0.17
N ALA A 417 -38.05 -14.69 1.13
CA ALA A 417 -37.11 -15.17 2.13
C ALA A 417 -37.13 -16.71 2.18
N PRO A 418 -35.97 -17.37 2.38
CA PRO A 418 -35.91 -18.82 2.50
C PRO A 418 -36.54 -19.36 3.80
N ARG A 419 -36.99 -18.47 4.69
CA ARG A 419 -37.65 -18.76 5.97
C ARG A 419 -38.53 -17.57 6.38
N GLU A 420 -39.43 -17.79 7.32
CA GLU A 420 -40.22 -16.70 7.90
C GLU A 420 -39.33 -15.67 8.63
N LEU A 421 -39.52 -14.39 8.31
CA LEU A 421 -38.77 -13.26 8.89
C LEU A 421 -39.72 -12.24 9.53
N LYS A 422 -39.81 -12.28 10.86
CA LYS A 422 -40.72 -11.39 11.62
C LYS A 422 -40.28 -9.91 11.56
N TYR A 423 -39.01 -9.63 11.80
CA TYR A 423 -38.48 -8.26 11.97
C TYR A 423 -37.60 -7.76 10.82
N SER A 424 -37.35 -8.60 9.82
CA SER A 424 -36.42 -8.34 8.72
C SER A 424 -37.04 -8.63 7.35
N LEU A 425 -36.46 -8.05 6.31
CA LEU A 425 -36.73 -8.36 4.91
C LEU A 425 -35.51 -9.03 4.30
N TYR A 426 -35.75 -10.01 3.44
CA TYR A 426 -34.71 -10.58 2.61
C TYR A 426 -34.59 -9.76 1.33
N MET A 427 -33.39 -9.29 1.02
CA MET A 427 -33.15 -8.44 -0.15
C MET A 427 -31.99 -9.00 -0.97
N CYS A 428 -32.06 -8.78 -2.28
CA CYS A 428 -31.08 -9.20 -3.26
C CYS A 428 -30.58 -7.99 -4.04
N LYS A 429 -29.32 -8.02 -4.47
CA LYS A 429 -28.73 -7.13 -5.44
C LYS A 429 -28.09 -7.96 -6.54
N ASP A 430 -28.44 -7.65 -7.78
CA ASP A 430 -27.70 -8.15 -8.94
C ASP A 430 -26.35 -7.42 -9.04
N LEU A 431 -25.30 -8.19 -9.29
CA LEU A 431 -23.94 -7.70 -9.44
C LEU A 431 -23.69 -7.43 -10.92
#